data_AF-A0A939YU88-F1
#
_entry.id   AF-A0A939YU88-F1
#
_cell.length_a   1.000
_cell.length_b   1.000
_cell.length_c   1.000
_cell.angle_alpha   90.00
_cell.angle_beta   90.00
_cell.angle_gamma   90.00
#
_symmetry.space_group_name_H-M   'P 1'
#
loop_
_entity.id
_entity.type
_entity.pdbx_description
1 polymer ?
#
loop_
_entity_poly.entity_id
_entity_poly.type
_entity_poly.pdbx_seq_one_letter_code
_entity_poly.pdbx_strand_id
1 'polypeptide(L)'
;IIDGLGAEGMTVTSAMKGLAATVKNVLNETIVNDNWAQFGSKVENLGLVSGTDPEANYVQIPMESTQWADGFTQDNYKELVAKMFNGEITVDNGIGDMPAVAITVNEYGNIL
;
A
#
# COMPACT_ATOMS: atom_id res chain seq x y z
N ILE A 1 11.02 9.43 8.33
CA ILE A 1 10.64 10.31 9.46
C ILE A 1 9.19 10.70 9.24
N ILE A 2 8.31 10.37 10.18
CA ILE A 2 6.86 10.50 10.01
C ILE A 2 6.34 11.94 10.25
N ASP A 3 7.16 12.83 10.80
CA ASP A 3 6.80 14.25 11.00
C ASP A 3 7.74 15.25 10.28
N GLY A 4 8.26 14.88 9.11
CA GLY A 4 9.18 15.75 8.36
C GLY A 4 8.57 17.06 7.84
N LEU A 5 7.23 17.18 7.83
CA LEU A 5 6.48 18.31 7.22
C LEU A 5 5.28 18.79 8.07
N GLY A 6 5.03 18.17 9.24
CA GLY A 6 3.87 18.45 10.11
C GLY A 6 4.29 18.86 11.52
N ALA A 7 3.32 19.16 12.40
CA ALA A 7 3.63 19.35 13.82
C ALA A 7 3.93 18.00 14.48
N GLU A 8 4.85 17.99 15.44
CA GLU A 8 5.29 16.80 16.17
C GLU A 8 4.09 16.01 16.74
N GLY A 9 4.06 14.71 16.47
CA GLY A 9 3.02 13.81 16.99
C GLY A 9 1.70 13.84 16.22
N MET A 10 1.54 14.67 15.18
CA MET A 10 0.33 14.66 14.35
C MET A 10 0.24 13.42 13.45
N THR A 11 1.38 12.92 12.99
CA THR A 11 1.40 11.83 12.03
C THR A 11 1.60 10.50 12.74
N VAL A 12 0.57 9.65 12.72
CA VAL A 12 0.56 8.35 13.41
C VAL A 12 1.37 7.30 12.65
N THR A 13 1.28 7.31 11.32
CA THR A 13 2.04 6.42 10.43
C THR A 13 2.07 6.99 9.00
N SER A 14 2.67 6.26 8.05
CA SER A 14 2.62 6.58 6.63
C SER A 14 2.48 5.32 5.79
N ALA A 15 1.69 5.36 4.72
CA ALA A 15 1.71 4.29 3.71
C ALA A 15 2.91 4.50 2.78
N MET A 16 3.97 3.72 2.98
CA MET A 16 5.13 3.73 2.09
C MET A 16 4.77 3.02 0.80
N LYS A 17 5.16 3.62 -0.33
CA LYS A 17 5.06 3.03 -1.67
C LYS A 17 6.39 3.18 -2.38
N GLY A 18 7.00 2.08 -2.76
CA GLY A 18 8.34 2.01 -3.36
C GLY A 18 8.49 2.55 -4.79
N LEU A 19 7.67 3.53 -5.22
CA LEU A 19 7.59 3.96 -6.62
C LEU A 19 8.95 4.42 -7.19
N ALA A 20 9.75 5.15 -6.41
CA ALA A 20 11.07 5.60 -6.86
C ALA A 20 12.04 4.43 -7.10
N ALA A 21 12.00 3.40 -6.24
CA ALA A 21 12.81 2.19 -6.42
C ALA A 21 12.32 1.39 -7.63
N THR A 22 10.99 1.24 -7.78
CA THR A 22 10.38 0.61 -8.96
C THR A 22 10.80 1.29 -10.25
N VAL A 23 10.68 2.62 -10.34
CA VAL A 23 11.05 3.37 -11.55
C VAL A 23 12.52 3.17 -11.89
N LYS A 24 13.42 3.30 -10.91
CA LYS A 24 14.86 3.09 -11.13
C LYS A 24 15.17 1.65 -11.58
N ASN A 25 14.53 0.66 -10.97
CA ASN A 25 14.72 -0.74 -11.33
C ASN A 25 14.26 -1.00 -12.77
N VAL A 26 13.05 -0.57 -13.12
CA VAL A 26 12.50 -0.74 -14.47
C VAL A 26 13.36 0.00 -15.50
N LEU A 27 13.80 1.23 -15.22
CA LEU A 27 14.68 1.97 -16.14
C LEU A 27 16.04 1.28 -16.31
N ASN A 28 16.64 0.78 -15.24
CA ASN A 28 17.91 0.05 -15.35
C ASN A 28 17.74 -1.23 -16.17
N GLU A 29 16.73 -2.05 -15.85
CA GLU A 29 16.52 -3.31 -16.57
C GLU A 29 16.16 -3.09 -18.04
N THR A 30 15.27 -2.14 -18.34
CA THR A 30 14.82 -1.91 -19.72
C THR A 30 15.83 -1.12 -20.53
N ILE A 31 16.33 0.02 -20.03
CA ILE A 31 17.16 0.94 -20.81
C ILE A 31 18.63 0.54 -20.75
N VAL A 32 19.15 0.20 -19.56
CA VAL A 32 20.59 -0.04 -19.35
C VAL A 32 20.95 -1.48 -19.71
N ASN A 33 20.12 -2.45 -19.32
CA ASN A 33 20.38 -3.88 -19.52
C ASN A 33 19.65 -4.46 -20.76
N ASP A 34 18.92 -3.63 -21.52
CA ASP A 34 18.15 -4.02 -22.72
C ASP A 34 17.16 -5.19 -22.50
N ASN A 35 16.69 -5.37 -21.26
CA ASN A 35 15.83 -6.48 -20.84
C ASN A 35 14.34 -6.13 -20.98
N TRP A 36 13.96 -5.63 -22.16
CA TRP A 36 12.58 -5.24 -22.45
C TRP A 36 11.60 -6.41 -22.42
N ALA A 37 12.04 -7.62 -22.72
CA ALA A 37 11.17 -8.81 -22.72
C ALA A 37 10.58 -9.10 -21.33
N GLN A 38 11.27 -8.70 -20.25
CA GLN A 38 10.78 -8.89 -18.89
C GLN A 38 9.65 -7.91 -18.53
N PHE A 39 9.66 -6.66 -19.01
CA PHE A 39 8.77 -5.59 -18.52
C PHE A 39 7.89 -4.93 -19.60
N GLY A 40 8.28 -4.98 -20.88
CA GLY A 40 7.59 -4.33 -21.98
C GLY A 40 6.19 -4.90 -22.19
N SER A 41 5.19 -4.02 -22.33
CA SER A 41 3.77 -4.36 -22.51
C SER A 41 3.18 -5.26 -21.41
N LYS A 42 3.79 -5.32 -20.23
CA LYS A 42 3.30 -6.06 -19.06
C LYS A 42 2.82 -5.10 -17.98
N VAL A 43 1.81 -5.56 -17.25
CA VAL A 43 1.32 -4.89 -16.04
C VAL A 43 1.78 -5.72 -14.85
N GLU A 44 2.54 -5.09 -13.95
CA GLU A 44 3.08 -5.73 -12.76
C GLU A 44 2.31 -5.28 -11.52
N ASN A 45 1.87 -6.24 -10.70
CA ASN A 45 1.25 -5.96 -9.41
C ASN A 45 2.30 -5.95 -8.30
N LEU A 46 2.71 -4.75 -7.91
CA LEU A 46 3.80 -4.54 -6.95
C LEU A 46 3.22 -4.26 -5.55
N GLY A 47 2.86 -5.33 -4.85
CA GLY A 47 2.31 -5.29 -3.49
C GLY A 47 3.23 -5.98 -2.47
N LEU A 48 2.75 -7.06 -1.88
CA LEU A 48 3.51 -7.87 -0.94
C LEU A 48 4.43 -8.84 -1.71
N VAL A 49 5.71 -8.86 -1.31
CA VAL A 49 6.76 -9.73 -1.82
C VAL A 49 7.15 -10.77 -0.77
N SER A 50 7.01 -10.43 0.51
CA SER A 50 7.36 -11.29 1.64
C SER A 50 6.37 -11.13 2.80
N GLY A 51 5.96 -12.27 3.36
CA GLY A 51 5.17 -12.32 4.59
C GLY A 51 6.01 -12.25 5.87
N THR A 52 7.33 -12.50 5.79
CA THR A 52 8.22 -12.55 6.96
C THR A 52 9.19 -11.38 7.05
N ASP A 53 9.41 -10.68 5.94
CA ASP A 53 10.24 -9.48 5.85
C ASP A 53 9.42 -8.34 5.23
N PRO A 54 8.71 -7.53 6.05
CA PRO A 54 7.89 -6.44 5.56
C PRO A 54 8.67 -5.32 4.84
N GLU A 55 9.98 -5.19 5.06
CA GLU A 55 10.78 -4.14 4.40
C GLU A 55 11.00 -4.42 2.92
N ALA A 56 10.97 -5.70 2.53
CA ALA A 56 11.03 -6.13 1.13
C ALA A 56 9.73 -5.86 0.34
N ASN A 57 8.63 -5.50 1.00
CA ASN A 57 7.36 -5.22 0.34
C ASN A 57 7.40 -3.87 -0.39
N TYR A 58 6.62 -3.76 -1.48
CA TYR A 58 6.50 -2.50 -2.24
C TYR A 58 5.52 -1.51 -1.61
N VAL A 59 4.61 -2.02 -0.77
CA VAL A 59 3.66 -1.24 0.01
C VAL A 59 3.65 -1.74 1.45
N GLN A 60 3.90 -0.84 2.41
CA GLN A 60 4.04 -1.15 3.84
C GLN A 60 3.98 0.13 4.68
N ILE A 61 3.97 0.01 6.01
CA ILE A 61 4.16 1.12 6.93
C ILE A 61 5.59 1.17 7.49
N PRO A 62 6.12 2.35 7.86
CA PRO A 62 7.44 2.48 8.47
C PRO A 62 7.42 1.93 9.90
N MET A 63 8.05 0.78 10.13
CA MET A 63 7.96 0.10 11.43
C MET A 63 8.52 0.94 12.60
N GLU A 64 9.68 1.55 12.41
CA GLU A 64 10.42 2.27 13.47
C GLU A 64 9.80 3.61 13.89
N SER A 65 9.08 4.28 12.98
CA SER A 65 8.52 5.61 13.27
C SER A 65 7.00 5.60 13.42
N THR A 66 6.34 4.47 13.13
CA THR A 66 4.91 4.32 13.39
C THR A 66 4.67 4.41 14.89
N GLN A 67 3.65 5.20 15.26
CA GLN A 67 3.15 5.23 16.63
C GLN A 67 2.26 4.02 16.86
N TRP A 68 2.72 3.10 17.70
CA TRP A 68 2.01 1.87 18.08
C TRP A 68 1.14 2.09 19.33
N ALA A 69 0.15 1.23 19.53
CA ALA A 69 -0.74 1.26 20.70
C ALA A 69 -0.88 -0.13 21.33
N ASP A 70 -1.35 -0.20 22.57
CA ASP A 70 -1.48 -1.47 23.32
C ASP A 70 -2.35 -2.52 22.60
N GLY A 71 -3.34 -2.07 21.81
CA GLY A 71 -4.22 -2.95 21.03
C GLY A 71 -3.67 -3.37 19.65
N PHE A 72 -2.60 -2.73 19.18
CA PHE A 72 -2.00 -3.04 17.87
C PHE A 72 -0.51 -2.69 17.86
N THR A 73 0.31 -3.74 17.89
CA THR A 73 1.77 -3.65 17.96
C THR A 73 2.41 -3.94 16.60
N GLN A 74 3.72 -3.67 16.51
CA GLN A 74 4.51 -4.01 15.32
C GLN A 74 4.43 -5.51 14.96
N ASP A 75 4.39 -6.40 15.95
CA ASP A 75 4.29 -7.83 15.70
C ASP A 75 2.89 -8.23 15.20
N ASN A 76 1.83 -7.57 15.67
CA ASN A 76 0.49 -7.76 15.11
C ASN A 76 0.45 -7.32 13.64
N TYR A 77 1.13 -6.23 13.28
CA TYR A 77 1.26 -5.82 11.88
C TYR A 77 2.01 -6.86 11.03
N LYS A 78 3.12 -7.41 11.54
CA LYS A 78 3.86 -8.48 10.83
C LYS A 78 2.99 -9.73 10.62
N GLU A 79 2.24 -10.13 11.64
CA GLU A 79 1.30 -11.26 11.55
C GLU A 79 0.19 -10.99 10.51
N LEU A 80 -0.37 -9.77 10.50
CA LEU A 80 -1.35 -9.34 9.50
C LEU A 80 -0.77 -9.41 8.08
N VAL A 81 0.45 -8.89 7.86
CA VAL A 81 1.14 -8.97 6.56
C VAL A 81 1.38 -10.41 6.14
N ALA A 82 1.78 -11.29 7.07
CA ALA A 82 1.97 -12.71 6.80
C ALA A 82 0.65 -13.38 6.35
N LYS A 83 -0.47 -13.09 7.06
CA LYS A 83 -1.81 -13.59 6.72
C LYS A 83 -2.36 -13.01 5.40
N MET A 84 -2.00 -11.78 5.05
CA MET A 84 -2.35 -11.22 3.74
C MET A 84 -1.51 -11.88 2.64
N PHE A 85 -0.21 -12.10 2.89
CA PHE A 85 0.69 -12.73 1.94
C PHE A 85 0.34 -14.19 1.64
N ASN A 86 -0.09 -14.94 2.66
CA ASN A 86 -0.49 -16.34 2.51
C ASN A 86 -1.94 -16.52 1.99
N GLY A 87 -2.68 -15.42 1.82
CA GLY A 87 -4.04 -15.41 1.29
C GLY A 87 -5.14 -15.75 2.31
N GLU A 88 -4.83 -15.94 3.59
CA GLU A 88 -5.83 -16.10 4.65
C GLU A 88 -6.68 -14.83 4.82
N ILE A 89 -6.06 -13.67 4.63
CA ILE A 89 -6.74 -12.36 4.60
C ILE A 89 -6.65 -11.80 3.18
N THR A 90 -7.80 -11.44 2.62
CA THR A 90 -7.88 -10.80 1.31
C THR A 90 -8.31 -9.35 1.47
N VAL A 91 -7.62 -8.45 0.76
CA VAL A 91 -8.00 -7.04 0.68
C VAL A 91 -9.02 -6.91 -0.44
N ASP A 92 -10.24 -6.52 -0.08
CA ASP A 92 -11.28 -6.29 -1.06
C ASP A 92 -10.98 -5.02 -1.89
N ASN A 93 -11.17 -5.13 -3.20
CA ASN A 93 -11.06 -4.04 -4.16
C ASN A 93 -12.39 -3.75 -4.87
N GLY A 94 -13.50 -4.29 -4.35
CA GLY A 94 -14.84 -4.00 -4.79
C GLY A 94 -15.23 -2.54 -4.61
N ILE A 95 -16.16 -2.10 -5.46
CA ILE A 95 -16.77 -0.75 -5.40
C ILE A 95 -18.29 -0.82 -5.21
N GLY A 96 -18.82 -2.01 -4.93
CA GLY A 96 -20.25 -2.28 -4.82
C GLY A 96 -20.84 -1.98 -3.44
N ASP A 97 -19.98 -1.87 -2.42
CA ASP A 97 -20.43 -1.61 -1.06
C ASP A 97 -20.79 -0.13 -0.89
N MET A 98 -22.05 0.12 -0.54
CA MET A 98 -22.48 1.46 -0.15
C MET A 98 -21.86 1.84 1.21
N PRO A 99 -21.51 3.12 1.44
CA PRO A 99 -21.04 3.58 2.73
C PRO A 99 -22.04 3.17 3.83
N ALA A 100 -21.55 2.58 4.92
CA ALA A 100 -22.38 2.19 6.06
C ALA A 100 -23.07 3.38 6.75
N VAL A 101 -22.58 4.60 6.49
CA VAL A 101 -23.21 5.85 6.93
C VAL A 101 -24.16 6.36 5.85
N ALA A 102 -25.45 6.41 6.20
CA ALA A 102 -26.48 7.00 5.35
C ALA A 102 -26.32 8.53 5.33
N ILE A 103 -25.66 9.04 4.30
CA ILE A 103 -25.79 10.44 3.89
C ILE A 103 -26.97 10.55 2.93
N THR A 104 -27.86 11.53 3.14
CA THR A 104 -28.96 11.79 2.22
C THR A 104 -28.39 12.26 0.88
N VAL A 105 -28.31 11.35 -0.09
CA VAL A 105 -27.97 11.68 -1.47
C VAL A 105 -29.26 12.08 -2.19
N ASN A 106 -29.41 13.36 -2.50
CA ASN A 106 -30.52 13.84 -3.33
C ASN A 106 -30.09 13.72 -4.80
N GLU A 107 -30.53 12.66 -5.49
CA GLU A 107 -30.41 12.56 -6.93
C GLU A 107 -31.55 13.33 -7.60
N TYR A 108 -31.23 14.46 -8.22
CA TYR A 108 -32.16 15.14 -9.11
C TYR A 108 -32.01 14.54 -10.50
N GLY A 109 -33.06 13.90 -11.02
CA GLY A 109 -33.07 13.32 -12.35
C GLY A 109 -32.67 14.32 -13.43
N ASN A 110 -32.10 13.81 -14.54
CA ASN A 110 -31.70 14.64 -15.68
C ASN A 110 -32.88 15.52 -16.14
N ILE A 111 -32.65 16.83 -16.15
CA ILE A 111 -33.61 17.78 -16.75
C ILE A 111 -33.49 17.61 -18.26
N LEU A 112 -34.54 17.06 -18.88
CA LEU A 112 -34.70 16.97 -20.33
C LEU A 112 -34.83 18.36 -20.96
#